data_AF-A0A950GT45-F1
#
_entry.id   AF-A0A950GT45-F1
#
_cell.length_a   1.000
_cell.length_b   1.000
_cell.length_c   1.000
_cell.angle_alpha   90.00
_cell.angle_beta   90.00
_cell.angle_gamma   90.00
#
_symmetry.space_group_name_H-M   'P 1'
#
loop_
_entity.id
_entity.type
_entity.pdbx_description
1 polymer ?
#
loop_
_entity_poly.entity_id
_entity_poly.type
_entity_poly.pdbx_seq_one_letter_code
_entity_poly.pdbx_strand_id
1 'polypeptide(L)'
;MSDSTAIKTKPRTPTASGKRGPALSRAEAIAQALRRADHVRLVNAPDGFDALALAELADVLARDEASRPVTLVHLARDGQRCQRMADALGFVAPRLDVVVLPAWDCQPYDRVSPNAQ
;
A
#
# COMPACT_ATOMS: atom_id res chain seq x y z
N MET A 1 -30.83 11.21 21.55
CA MET A 1 -30.79 9.77 21.18
C MET A 1 -30.36 9.72 19.74
N SER A 2 -29.06 9.54 19.52
CA SER A 2 -28.38 9.82 18.26
C SER A 2 -28.47 8.66 17.29
N ASP A 3 -28.88 8.96 16.06
CA ASP A 3 -28.94 8.05 14.92
C ASP A 3 -27.56 7.52 14.55
N SER A 4 -27.44 6.19 14.52
CA SER A 4 -26.24 5.45 14.12
C SER A 4 -26.33 5.13 12.63
N THR A 5 -25.73 5.97 11.79
CA THR A 5 -25.65 5.73 10.34
C THR A 5 -24.52 4.75 10.03
N ALA A 6 -24.87 3.47 9.87
CA ALA A 6 -23.94 2.42 9.48
C ALA A 6 -23.51 2.58 8.01
N ILE A 7 -22.22 2.82 7.78
CA ILE A 7 -21.61 2.84 6.43
C ILE A 7 -21.48 1.39 5.95
N LYS A 8 -22.41 0.96 5.09
CA LYS A 8 -22.43 -0.38 4.49
C LYS A 8 -21.55 -0.42 3.23
N THR A 9 -20.26 -0.72 3.37
CA THR A 9 -19.38 -0.93 2.20
C THR A 9 -19.58 -2.34 1.63
N LYS A 10 -20.32 -2.46 0.53
CA LYS A 10 -20.45 -3.71 -0.24
C LYS A 10 -19.08 -4.02 -0.89
N PRO A 11 -18.54 -5.25 -0.76
CA PRO A 11 -17.33 -5.62 -1.49
C PRO A 11 -17.63 -5.54 -2.98
N ARG A 12 -16.97 -4.61 -3.68
CA ARG A 12 -16.94 -4.63 -5.15
C ARG A 12 -16.12 -5.86 -5.51
N THR A 13 -16.59 -6.71 -6.40
CA THR A 13 -15.78 -7.76 -7.03
C THR A 13 -15.23 -7.12 -8.31
N PRO A 14 -13.92 -7.23 -8.62
CA PRO A 14 -13.41 -6.69 -9.86
C PRO A 14 -13.72 -7.71 -10.95
N THR A 15 -14.85 -7.53 -11.64
CA THR A 15 -15.18 -8.26 -12.87
C THR A 15 -14.33 -7.70 -14.01
N ALA A 16 -13.11 -8.23 -14.16
CA ALA A 16 -12.27 -7.92 -15.30
C ALA A 16 -12.74 -8.71 -16.54
N SER A 17 -13.77 -8.22 -17.21
CA SER A 17 -14.08 -8.55 -18.61
C SER A 17 -14.27 -7.25 -19.37
N GLY A 18 -13.15 -6.65 -19.79
CA GLY A 18 -13.09 -5.40 -20.54
C GLY A 18 -11.97 -5.49 -21.55
N LYS A 19 -12.24 -5.00 -22.77
CA LYS A 19 -11.37 -5.08 -23.96
C LYS A 19 -9.90 -4.76 -23.62
N ARG A 20 -8.98 -5.62 -24.08
CA ARG A 20 -7.53 -5.43 -23.94
C ARG A 20 -7.13 -4.14 -24.64
N GLY A 21 -6.89 -3.08 -23.86
CA GLY A 21 -6.14 -1.91 -24.30
C GLY A 21 -4.67 -2.27 -24.61
N PRO A 22 -3.82 -1.30 -24.94
CA PRO A 22 -2.39 -1.56 -25.13
C PRO A 22 -1.81 -2.31 -23.92
N ALA A 23 -0.81 -3.16 -24.14
CA ALA A 23 -0.21 -4.00 -23.12
C ALA A 23 0.53 -3.13 -22.09
N LEU A 24 -0.21 -2.60 -21.12
CA LEU A 24 0.34 -1.91 -19.96
C LEU A 24 1.23 -2.90 -19.19
N SER A 25 2.34 -2.41 -18.66
CA SER A 25 3.10 -3.17 -17.66
C SER A 25 2.15 -3.55 -16.51
N ARG A 26 2.47 -4.62 -15.78
CA ARG A 26 1.58 -5.07 -14.70
C ARG A 26 1.40 -3.97 -13.64
N ALA A 27 2.44 -3.16 -13.39
CA ALA A 27 2.38 -1.99 -12.53
C ALA A 27 1.50 -0.86 -13.09
N GLU A 28 1.56 -0.56 -14.39
CA GLU A 28 0.68 0.42 -15.04
C GLU A 28 -0.80 0.05 -14.95
N ALA A 29 -1.12 -1.24 -15.13
CA ALA A 29 -2.48 -1.73 -14.95
C ALA A 29 -2.98 -1.56 -13.51
N ILE A 30 -2.09 -1.79 -12.52
CA ILE A 30 -2.39 -1.58 -11.10
C ILE A 30 -2.59 -0.09 -10.81
N ALA A 31 -1.68 0.77 -11.26
CA ALA A 31 -1.78 2.23 -11.09
C ALA A 31 -3.10 2.77 -11.65
N GLN A 32 -3.50 2.33 -12.85
CA GLN A 32 -4.76 2.77 -13.46
C GLN A 32 -6.00 2.28 -12.67
N ALA A 33 -5.96 1.08 -12.10
CA ALA A 33 -7.03 0.58 -11.23
C ALA A 33 -7.12 1.40 -9.93
N LEU A 34 -5.98 1.70 -9.29
CA LEU A 34 -5.93 2.50 -8.07
C LEU A 34 -6.46 3.93 -8.29
N ARG A 35 -6.19 4.55 -9.44
CA ARG A 35 -6.77 5.87 -9.81
C ARG A 35 -8.30 5.86 -9.87
N ARG A 36 -8.90 4.72 -10.22
CA ARG A 36 -10.36 4.55 -10.24
C ARG A 36 -10.94 4.19 -8.88
N ALA A 37 -10.10 4.19 -7.84
CA ALA A 37 -10.42 3.66 -6.51
C ALA A 37 -10.90 2.19 -6.56
N ASP A 38 -10.38 1.41 -7.50
CA ASP A 38 -10.59 -0.03 -7.53
C ASP A 38 -9.63 -0.74 -6.56
N HIS A 39 -9.97 -1.96 -6.19
CA HIS A 39 -9.15 -2.82 -5.35
C HIS A 39 -8.47 -3.86 -6.23
N VAL A 40 -7.17 -4.04 -6.03
CA VAL A 40 -6.37 -5.03 -6.74
C VAL A 40 -5.89 -6.09 -5.77
N ARG A 41 -6.02 -7.37 -6.15
CA ARG A 41 -5.45 -8.49 -5.41
C ARG A 41 -4.24 -9.02 -6.17
N LEU A 42 -3.08 -8.93 -5.54
CA LEU A 42 -1.88 -9.58 -6.03
C LEU A 42 -1.84 -11.01 -5.48
N VAL A 43 -1.71 -11.99 -6.38
CA VAL A 43 -1.62 -13.42 -6.07
C VAL A 43 -0.39 -13.99 -6.76
N ASN A 44 0.12 -15.12 -6.26
CA ASN A 44 1.34 -15.76 -6.75
C ASN A 44 2.59 -14.85 -6.62
N ALA A 45 2.66 -14.04 -5.55
CA ALA A 45 3.83 -13.25 -5.21
C ALA A 45 4.63 -13.98 -4.12
N PRO A 46 5.87 -14.42 -4.40
CA PRO A 46 6.76 -14.97 -3.38
C PRO A 46 7.08 -13.93 -2.31
N ASP A 47 7.49 -14.39 -1.13
CA ASP A 47 7.92 -13.50 -0.06
C ASP A 47 9.09 -12.60 -0.53
N GLY A 48 9.00 -11.30 -0.26
CA GLY A 48 9.98 -10.29 -0.69
C GLY A 48 9.73 -9.70 -2.09
N PHE A 49 8.86 -10.30 -2.91
CA PHE A 49 8.46 -9.70 -4.19
C PHE A 49 7.59 -8.46 -4.01
N ASP A 50 6.93 -8.33 -2.87
CA ASP A 50 6.10 -7.20 -2.48
C ASP A 50 6.86 -5.87 -2.46
N ALA A 51 8.11 -5.85 -1.97
CA ALA A 51 8.95 -4.65 -2.01
C ALA A 51 9.25 -4.18 -3.44
N LEU A 52 9.55 -5.12 -4.35
CA LEU A 52 9.76 -4.83 -5.78
C LEU A 52 8.48 -4.31 -6.45
N ALA A 53 7.35 -4.95 -6.17
CA ALA A 53 6.05 -4.52 -6.71
C ALA A 53 5.66 -3.12 -6.23
N LEU A 54 5.92 -2.79 -4.96
CA LEU A 54 5.69 -1.45 -4.40
C LEU A 54 6.63 -0.41 -5.01
N ALA A 55 7.91 -0.75 -5.20
CA ALA A 55 8.88 0.14 -5.83
C ALA A 55 8.50 0.46 -7.30
N GLU A 56 8.14 -0.56 -8.08
CA GLU A 56 7.69 -0.36 -9.47
C GLU A 56 6.40 0.48 -9.53
N LEU A 57 5.46 0.21 -8.62
CA LEU A 57 4.22 0.99 -8.52
C LEU A 57 4.49 2.45 -8.15
N ALA A 58 5.41 2.71 -7.22
CA ALA A 58 5.81 4.06 -6.84
C ALA A 58 6.40 4.83 -8.03
N ASP A 59 7.31 4.18 -8.79
CA ASP A 59 7.93 4.75 -9.98
C ASP A 59 6.90 5.08 -11.08
N VAL A 60 5.95 4.17 -11.35
CA VAL A 60 4.89 4.40 -12.34
C VAL A 60 3.99 5.56 -11.95
N LEU A 61 3.56 5.60 -10.69
CA LEU A 61 2.69 6.67 -10.22
C LEU A 61 3.40 8.03 -10.23
N ALA A 62 4.68 8.08 -9.85
CA ALA A 62 5.47 9.31 -9.84
C ALA A 62 5.70 9.90 -11.25
N ARG A 63 5.82 9.04 -12.28
CA ARG A 63 6.00 9.50 -13.68
C ARG A 63 4.75 10.16 -14.25
N ASP A 64 3.58 9.59 -13.94
CA ASP A 64 2.32 10.02 -14.53
C ASP A 64 1.77 11.31 -13.91
N GLU A 65 2.14 11.63 -12.66
CA GLU A 65 1.71 12.84 -11.95
C GLU A 65 2.87 13.80 -11.64
N ALA A 66 3.52 14.33 -12.68
CA ALA A 66 4.63 15.27 -12.54
C ALA A 66 4.30 16.55 -11.72
N SER A 67 3.01 16.86 -11.52
CA SER A 67 2.55 18.05 -10.79
C SER A 67 2.24 17.80 -9.31
N ARG A 68 2.21 16.54 -8.84
CA ARG A 68 1.80 16.21 -7.48
C ARG A 68 2.69 15.12 -6.86
N PRO A 69 3.12 15.28 -5.60
CA PRO A 69 3.78 14.20 -4.89
C PRO A 69 2.84 13.01 -4.70
N VAL A 70 3.31 11.83 -5.09
CA VAL A 70 2.62 10.56 -4.87
C VAL A 70 3.06 9.99 -3.52
N THR A 71 2.09 9.55 -2.72
CA THR A 71 2.34 8.86 -1.45
C THR A 71 1.66 7.50 -1.46
N LEU A 72 2.43 6.45 -1.16
CA LEU A 72 1.93 5.10 -0.96
C LEU A 72 1.99 4.75 0.53
N VAL A 73 0.89 4.19 1.04
CA VAL A 73 0.81 3.71 2.43
C VAL A 73 0.77 2.19 2.39
N HIS A 74 1.82 1.55 2.89
CA HIS A 74 1.85 0.11 3.10
C HIS A 74 1.38 -0.23 4.51
N LEU A 75 0.35 -1.05 4.63
CA LEU A 75 -0.12 -1.59 5.90
C LEU A 75 0.46 -3.00 6.10
N ALA A 76 1.47 -3.10 6.95
CA ALA A 76 2.00 -4.39 7.37
C ALA A 76 1.08 -5.05 8.39
N ARG A 77 1.11 -6.38 8.46
CA ARG A 77 0.32 -7.16 9.42
C ARG A 77 0.82 -6.99 10.87
N ASP A 78 2.13 -6.79 11.04
CA ASP A 78 2.81 -6.71 12.32
C ASP A 78 4.10 -5.87 12.18
N GLY A 79 4.70 -5.50 13.32
CA GLY A 79 5.90 -4.65 13.35
C GLY A 79 7.12 -5.30 12.69
N GLN A 80 7.29 -6.63 12.81
CA GLN A 80 8.42 -7.31 12.17
C GLN A 80 8.32 -7.29 10.65
N ARG A 81 7.11 -7.44 10.09
CA ARG A 81 6.85 -7.30 8.65
C ARG A 81 7.03 -5.86 8.18
N CYS A 82 6.62 -4.89 9.00
CA CYS A 82 6.85 -3.48 8.72
C CYS A 82 8.36 -3.20 8.57
N GLN A 83 9.18 -3.65 9.52
CA GLN A 83 10.62 -3.46 9.46
C GLN A 83 11.24 -4.18 8.26
N ARG A 84 10.87 -5.45 8.01
CA ARG A 84 11.37 -6.19 6.82
C ARG A 84 11.04 -5.48 5.50
N MET A 85 9.85 -4.90 5.39
CA MET A 85 9.46 -4.12 4.21
C MET A 85 10.31 -2.86 4.08
N ALA A 86 10.52 -2.12 5.17
CA ALA A 86 11.36 -0.93 5.16
C ALA A 86 12.80 -1.24 4.75
N ASP A 87 13.39 -2.29 5.31
CA ASP A 87 14.75 -2.74 4.98
C ASP A 87 14.83 -3.17 3.50
N ALA A 88 13.84 -3.94 3.02
CA ALA A 88 13.78 -4.38 1.63
C ALA A 88 13.63 -3.20 0.65
N LEU A 89 12.79 -2.22 0.96
CA LEU A 89 12.65 -1.00 0.16
C LEU A 89 13.94 -0.17 0.16
N GLY A 90 14.62 -0.06 1.30
CA GLY A 90 15.93 0.59 1.37
C GLY A 90 16.97 -0.08 0.48
N PHE A 91 16.89 -1.40 0.29
CA PHE A 91 17.76 -2.15 -0.62
C PHE A 91 17.36 -2.00 -2.09
N VAL A 92 16.09 -2.24 -2.45
CA VAL A 92 15.67 -2.30 -3.87
C VAL A 92 15.37 -0.93 -4.47
N ALA A 93 15.01 0.05 -3.65
CA ALA A 93 14.58 1.37 -4.10
C ALA A 93 15.06 2.48 -3.13
N PRO A 94 16.39 2.67 -2.97
CA PRO A 94 16.96 3.65 -2.04
C PRO A 94 16.62 5.12 -2.34
N ARG A 95 15.98 5.37 -3.49
CA ARG A 95 15.50 6.71 -3.90
C ARG A 95 14.16 7.08 -3.27
N LEU A 96 13.42 6.10 -2.76
CA LEU A 96 12.12 6.33 -2.13
C LEU A 96 12.34 6.84 -0.71
N ASP A 97 11.59 7.88 -0.34
CA ASP A 97 11.51 8.32 1.04
C ASP A 97 10.55 7.40 1.81
N VAL A 98 11.12 6.56 2.68
CA VAL A 98 10.37 5.56 3.45
C VAL A 98 10.21 6.05 4.88
N VAL A 99 9.00 6.47 5.23
CA VAL A 99 8.62 6.84 6.60
C VAL A 99 7.95 5.65 7.28
N VAL A 100 8.54 5.17 8.37
CA VAL A 100 7.98 4.10 9.20
C VAL A 100 7.15 4.72 10.32
N LEU A 101 5.89 4.30 10.42
CA LEU A 101 5.01 4.63 11.54
C LEU A 101 4.88 3.38 12.43
N PRO A 102 5.71 3.24 13.47
CA PRO A 102 5.70 2.04 14.31
C PRO A 102 4.41 1.97 15.13
N ALA A 103 4.03 0.75 15.48
CA ALA A 103 3.02 0.54 16.52
C ALA A 103 3.58 1.03 17.86
N TRP A 104 2.69 1.46 18.75
CA TRP A 104 3.07 1.65 20.14
C TRP A 104 3.51 0.32 20.75
N ASP A 105 4.54 0.39 21.59
CA ASP A 105 5.10 -0.74 22.32
C ASP A 105 4.30 -1.09 23.59
N CYS A 106 3.26 -0.31 23.89
CA CYS A 106 2.34 -0.55 24.99
C CYS A 106 1.06 -1.26 24.54
N GLN A 107 0.47 -2.05 25.44
CA GLN A 107 -0.84 -2.65 25.21
C GLN A 107 -1.99 -1.65 25.42
N PRO A 108 -3.21 -1.92 24.91
CA PRO A 108 -4.38 -1.16 25.31
C PRO A 108 -4.57 -1.19 26.83
N TYR A 109 -4.68 0.00 27.45
CA TYR A 109 -4.78 0.20 28.91
C TYR A 109 -3.53 -0.21 29.71
N ASP A 110 -2.37 -0.22 29.07
CA ASP A 110 -1.10 -0.33 29.77
C ASP A 110 -0.85 0.92 30.65
N ARG A 111 -0.11 0.73 31.74
CA ARG A 111 0.30 1.81 32.64
C ARG A 111 1.60 2.47 32.20
N VAL A 112 2.32 1.86 31.28
CA VAL A 112 3.53 2.41 30.67
C VAL A 112 3.15 3.13 29.39
N SER A 113 3.54 4.40 29.28
CA SER A 113 3.33 5.19 28.06
C SER A 113 4.21 4.68 26.91
N PRO A 114 3.77 4.86 25.66
CA PRO A 114 4.59 4.48 24.51
C PRO A 114 5.92 5.24 24.54
N ASN A 115 6.99 4.56 24.15
CA ASN A 115 8.30 5.18 24.05
C ASN A 115 8.33 6.26 22.95
N ALA A 116 8.94 7.41 23.25
CA ALA A 116 9.24 8.44 22.26
C ALA A 116 10.44 7.98 21.44
N GLN A 117 10.17 7.28 20.34
CA GLN A 117 11.18 6.95 19.33
C GLN A 117 11.53 8.16 18.48
#